data_AF-A0A5D2DM37-F1
#
_entry.id   AF-A0A5D2DM37-F1
#
_cell.length_a   1.000
_cell.length_b   1.000
_cell.length_c   1.000
_cell.angle_alpha   90.00
_cell.angle_beta   90.00
_cell.angle_gamma   90.00
#
_symmetry.space_group_name_H-M   'P 1'
#
loop_
_entity.id
_entity.type
_entity.pdbx_description
1 polymer ?
#
loop_
_entity_poly.entity_id
_entity_poly.type
_entity_poly.pdbx_seq_one_letter_code
_entity_poly.pdbx_strand_id
1 'polypeptide(L)'
;MPSPPKFFHSRHPPPATRLTRSTALIVFSTLSFLFSLYVFLSSTDCGHQCLSDLRSVRVLLDKPGNVNITATSDGDVDVNGTKRHKVMGFVGIQTGFRSVGRRRSLRKTWMPSYHQGLQRLEEATGLAFRFVIGRTNDRSKMAQLGREVAKYDDFLLLDFEEEYSKLPYKTLAFFKAAYALYDSDFYVKADDDIYLRPDRLSLLLAEERSHSQTYLGCMKKGPVFTDPKLKWYEPLSYLLGLEYFLHAYGPLYALSADVVASLVALRNNSFRMFSNEDVTIGAWMLAMNVNFENNRRLCERKCTPTFIAVLDIPKCSGLCNPETRILELHRQEMCSNGSTFPSDDKQLSLA
;
A
#
# COMPACT_ATOMS: atom_id res chain seq x y z
N MET A 1 53.35 81.86 35.73
CA MET A 1 53.42 81.94 34.25
C MET A 1 52.41 80.96 33.68
N PRO A 2 51.43 81.42 32.89
CA PRO A 2 50.32 80.59 32.44
C PRO A 2 50.63 79.82 31.16
N SER A 3 50.04 78.64 31.06
CA SER A 3 50.08 77.66 29.97
C SER A 3 49.45 78.19 28.66
N PRO A 4 49.87 77.71 27.47
CA PRO A 4 49.34 78.19 26.20
C PRO A 4 47.94 77.63 25.90
N PRO A 5 47.14 78.28 25.04
CA PRO A 5 45.76 77.90 24.79
C PRO A 5 45.68 76.64 23.90
N LYS A 6 44.76 75.74 24.26
CA LYS A 6 44.40 74.56 23.45
C LYS A 6 43.44 74.99 22.34
N PHE A 7 43.87 74.84 21.08
CA PHE A 7 43.01 74.99 19.91
C PHE A 7 42.09 73.76 19.78
N PHE A 8 40.78 73.98 19.78
CA PHE A 8 39.79 72.98 19.39
C PHE A 8 39.57 73.04 17.88
N HIS A 9 40.02 72.03 17.14
CA HIS A 9 39.61 71.81 15.76
C HIS A 9 38.41 70.87 15.71
N SER A 10 37.32 71.34 15.09
CA SER A 10 36.16 70.53 14.72
C SER A 10 36.56 69.50 13.66
N ARG A 11 36.35 68.21 13.93
CA ARG A 11 36.41 67.16 12.91
C ARG A 11 35.13 67.20 12.06
N HIS A 12 35.29 67.46 10.77
CA HIS A 12 34.25 67.22 9.77
C HIS A 12 34.01 65.70 9.58
N PRO A 13 32.76 65.25 9.38
CA PRO A 13 32.49 63.89 8.94
C PRO A 13 32.93 63.69 7.48
N PRO A 14 33.23 62.45 7.05
CA PRO A 14 33.64 62.17 5.68
C PRO A 14 32.48 62.42 4.70
N PRO A 15 32.77 62.70 3.41
CA PRO A 15 31.74 63.00 2.43
C PRO A 15 30.90 61.74 2.16
N ALA A 16 29.58 61.89 2.24
CA ALA A 16 28.64 60.89 1.77
C ALA A 16 28.83 60.69 0.26
N THR A 17 29.23 59.50 -0.15
CA THR A 17 29.22 59.07 -1.55
C THR A 17 27.76 59.08 -2.04
N ARG A 18 27.40 60.08 -2.83
CA ARG A 18 26.12 60.12 -3.55
C ARG A 18 26.15 59.02 -4.60
N LEU A 19 25.67 57.83 -4.24
CA LEU A 19 25.21 56.87 -5.23
C LEU A 19 24.01 57.52 -5.94
N THR A 20 24.21 57.94 -7.18
CA THR A 20 23.15 58.59 -7.96
C THR A 20 21.93 57.69 -8.02
N ARG A 21 20.74 58.26 -7.79
CA ARG A 21 19.46 57.53 -7.72
C ARG A 21 19.23 56.59 -8.92
N SER A 22 19.82 56.91 -10.07
CA SER A 22 19.79 56.11 -11.30
C SER A 22 20.62 54.82 -11.22
N THR A 23 21.85 54.85 -10.66
CA THR A 23 22.68 53.64 -10.50
C THR A 23 22.10 52.67 -9.48
N ALA A 24 21.44 53.17 -8.43
CA ALA A 24 20.74 52.31 -7.47
C ALA A 24 19.55 51.59 -8.12
N LEU A 25 18.73 52.30 -8.91
CA LEU A 25 17.57 51.72 -9.60
C LEU A 25 17.97 50.67 -10.64
N ILE A 26 19.07 50.86 -11.35
CA ILE A 26 19.60 49.89 -12.31
C ILE A 26 20.09 48.63 -11.58
N VAL A 27 20.80 48.77 -10.47
CA VAL A 27 21.29 47.63 -9.67
C VAL A 27 20.13 46.85 -9.03
N PHE A 28 19.09 47.51 -8.53
CA PHE A 28 17.90 46.83 -8.02
C PHE A 28 17.11 46.14 -9.13
N SER A 29 16.99 46.77 -10.31
CA SER A 29 16.34 46.18 -11.48
C SER A 29 17.06 44.92 -11.96
N THR A 30 18.40 44.94 -12.03
CA THR A 30 19.17 43.76 -12.47
C THR A 30 19.18 42.66 -11.42
N LEU A 31 19.26 42.99 -10.12
CA LEU A 31 19.14 42.01 -9.04
C LEU A 31 17.75 41.36 -9.00
N SER A 32 16.68 42.13 -9.19
CA SER A 32 15.32 41.57 -9.28
C SER A 32 15.15 40.71 -10.54
N PHE A 33 15.71 41.11 -11.67
CA PHE A 33 15.66 40.30 -12.90
C PHE A 33 16.47 39.01 -12.77
N LEU A 34 17.66 39.05 -12.16
CA LEU A 34 18.48 37.87 -11.89
C LEU A 34 17.83 36.96 -10.84
N PHE A 35 17.17 37.51 -9.83
CA PHE A 35 16.41 36.73 -8.85
C PHE A 35 15.17 36.09 -9.49
N SER A 36 14.42 36.82 -10.32
CA SER A 36 13.30 36.27 -11.08
C SER A 36 13.75 35.22 -12.09
N LEU A 37 14.88 35.42 -12.77
CA LEU A 37 15.46 34.43 -13.68
C LEU A 37 15.96 33.19 -12.92
N TYR A 38 16.57 33.37 -11.75
CA TYR A 38 16.97 32.28 -10.86
C TYR A 38 15.75 31.52 -10.34
N VAL A 39 14.68 32.21 -9.91
CA VAL A 39 13.41 31.59 -9.52
C VAL A 39 12.79 30.86 -10.70
N PHE A 40 12.78 31.43 -11.91
CA PHE A 40 12.24 30.77 -13.11
C PHE A 40 13.07 29.54 -13.52
N LEU A 41 14.40 29.63 -13.46
CA LEU A 41 15.33 28.54 -13.76
C LEU A 41 15.30 27.44 -12.68
N SER A 42 15.09 27.79 -11.40
CA SER A 42 14.87 26.82 -10.33
C SER A 42 13.44 26.26 -10.30
N SER A 43 12.47 26.97 -10.89
CA SER A 43 11.11 26.44 -11.15
C SER A 43 11.10 25.42 -12.29
N THR A 44 12.05 25.52 -13.23
CA THR A 44 12.21 24.55 -14.32
C THR A 44 12.98 23.28 -13.93
N ASP A 45 13.52 23.20 -12.72
CA ASP A 45 14.26 22.02 -12.23
C ASP A 45 13.37 20.97 -11.54
N CYS A 46 12.08 21.24 -11.37
CA CYS A 46 11.05 20.22 -11.03
C CYS A 46 10.46 19.61 -12.32
N GLY A 47 11.33 19.29 -13.28
CA GLY A 47 10.93 18.63 -14.54
C GLY A 47 11.13 17.12 -14.52
N HIS A 48 12.10 16.60 -13.75
CA HIS A 48 12.51 15.19 -13.84
C HIS A 48 12.58 14.45 -12.49
N GLN A 49 12.72 15.13 -11.35
CA GLN A 49 12.74 14.49 -10.02
C GLN A 49 11.36 14.43 -9.33
N CYS A 50 10.43 15.31 -9.68
CA CYS A 50 9.09 15.32 -9.08
C CYS A 50 8.19 14.19 -9.61
N LEU A 51 8.51 13.63 -10.79
CA LEU A 51 7.72 12.56 -11.43
C LEU A 51 8.15 11.15 -11.03
N SER A 52 9.34 10.95 -10.45
CA SER A 52 9.77 9.67 -9.90
C SER A 52 9.15 9.32 -8.54
N ASP A 53 8.37 10.23 -7.95
CA ASP A 53 7.76 10.09 -6.62
C ASP A 53 6.30 9.63 -6.65
N LEU A 54 5.68 9.48 -7.83
CA LEU A 54 4.29 9.03 -7.95
C LEU A 54 4.16 7.55 -7.60
N ARG A 55 3.38 7.28 -6.55
CA ARG A 55 3.17 5.95 -5.98
C ARG A 55 1.93 5.27 -6.53
N SER A 56 0.93 6.05 -6.96
CA SER A 56 -0.28 5.50 -7.55
C SER A 56 -0.02 5.11 -8.99
N VAL A 57 -0.32 3.85 -9.30
CA VAL A 57 -0.12 3.31 -10.65
C VAL A 57 -1.45 2.83 -11.19
N ARG A 58 -1.76 3.22 -12.43
CA ARG A 58 -2.84 2.62 -13.20
C ARG A 58 -2.26 1.52 -14.10
N VAL A 59 -2.89 0.37 -14.06
CA VAL A 59 -2.54 -0.79 -14.87
C VAL A 59 -3.68 -1.09 -15.82
N LEU A 60 -3.42 -0.98 -17.12
CA LEU A 60 -4.31 -1.53 -18.14
C LEU A 60 -4.05 -3.05 -18.24
N LEU A 61 -5.13 -3.82 -18.31
CA LEU A 61 -5.08 -5.27 -18.48
C LEU A 61 -5.67 -5.56 -19.86
N ASP A 62 -4.84 -5.92 -20.82
CA ASP A 62 -5.29 -6.14 -22.19
C ASP A 62 -5.82 -7.56 -22.35
N LYS A 63 -7.15 -7.67 -22.55
CA LYS A 63 -7.91 -8.93 -22.64
C LYS A 63 -7.67 -9.82 -21.40
N PRO A 64 -8.45 -10.89 -21.13
CA PRO A 64 -8.11 -11.74 -20.01
C PRO A 64 -6.71 -12.28 -20.30
N GLY A 65 -5.70 -11.93 -19.49
CA GLY A 65 -4.42 -12.63 -19.45
C GLY A 65 -3.13 -11.89 -19.74
N ASN A 66 -3.13 -10.89 -20.63
CA ASN A 66 -1.92 -10.14 -20.96
C ASN A 66 -1.96 -8.78 -20.24
N VAL A 67 -0.92 -8.50 -19.47
CA VAL A 67 -0.78 -7.20 -18.81
C VAL A 67 0.01 -6.30 -19.75
N ASN A 68 -0.65 -5.38 -20.46
CA ASN A 68 0.03 -4.26 -21.11
C ASN A 68 -0.01 -3.09 -20.14
N ILE A 69 1.08 -2.89 -19.40
CA ILE A 69 1.19 -1.79 -18.43
C ILE A 69 1.45 -0.50 -19.18
N THR A 70 0.40 0.16 -19.66
CA THR A 70 0.51 1.58 -19.98
C THR A 70 0.33 2.34 -18.68
N ALA A 71 1.44 2.72 -18.04
CA ALA A 71 1.42 3.79 -17.07
C ALA A 71 0.95 5.04 -17.83
N THR A 72 -0.21 5.59 -17.48
CA THR A 72 -0.61 6.90 -17.99
C THR A 72 0.15 7.98 -17.24
N SER A 73 1.44 8.14 -17.56
CA SER A 73 2.09 9.45 -17.56
C SER A 73 2.04 9.95 -18.99
N ASP A 74 1.56 11.18 -19.16
CA ASP A 74 1.87 11.92 -20.37
C ASP A 74 3.40 12.04 -20.42
N GLY A 75 4.03 11.21 -21.27
CA GLY A 75 5.49 10.99 -21.29
C GLY A 75 5.90 9.53 -21.07
N ASP A 76 6.15 8.84 -22.18
CA ASP A 76 7.02 7.68 -22.46
C ASP A 76 6.74 6.26 -21.87
N VAL A 77 6.17 5.40 -22.75
CA VAL A 77 6.44 3.97 -23.09
C VAL A 77 7.18 3.09 -22.04
N ASP A 78 6.57 2.05 -21.44
CA ASP A 78 6.17 0.67 -21.88
C ASP A 78 7.22 -0.46 -21.69
N VAL A 79 6.68 -1.66 -21.37
CA VAL A 79 7.10 -3.10 -21.40
C VAL A 79 8.56 -3.58 -21.67
N ASN A 80 9.62 -2.77 -21.78
CA ASN A 80 10.96 -3.27 -22.16
C ASN A 80 12.15 -2.62 -21.42
N GLY A 81 12.44 -3.04 -20.17
CA GLY A 81 13.79 -2.86 -19.58
C GLY A 81 13.93 -1.93 -18.36
N THR A 82 12.86 -1.51 -17.70
CA THR A 82 12.97 -0.87 -16.38
C THR A 82 12.95 -1.92 -15.25
N LYS A 83 13.84 -1.74 -14.26
CA LYS A 83 13.98 -2.64 -13.11
C LYS A 83 12.76 -2.49 -12.20
N ARG A 84 12.03 -3.59 -11.97
CA ARG A 84 10.90 -3.65 -11.00
C ARG A 84 11.31 -3.07 -9.64
N HIS A 85 10.39 -2.38 -8.96
CA HIS A 85 10.68 -1.75 -7.68
C HIS A 85 10.89 -2.80 -6.59
N LYS A 86 12.08 -2.84 -5.98
CA LYS A 86 12.46 -3.88 -5.03
C LYS A 86 11.94 -3.58 -3.62
N VAL A 87 11.19 -4.51 -3.05
CA VAL A 87 10.68 -4.46 -1.66
C VAL A 87 10.69 -5.87 -1.06
N MET A 88 10.64 -6.01 0.26
CA MET A 88 10.49 -7.33 0.89
C MET A 88 9.10 -7.90 0.60
N GLY A 89 8.05 -7.10 0.79
CA GLY A 89 6.66 -7.50 0.58
C GLY A 89 5.83 -6.43 -0.14
N PHE A 90 4.89 -6.83 -0.99
CA PHE A 90 3.87 -5.92 -1.55
C PHE A 90 2.49 -6.22 -0.98
N VAL A 91 1.90 -5.28 -0.24
CA VAL A 91 0.58 -5.40 0.39
C VAL A 91 -0.49 -4.67 -0.43
N GLY A 92 -1.33 -5.45 -1.11
CA GLY A 92 -2.51 -4.96 -1.81
C GLY A 92 -3.75 -5.02 -0.93
N ILE A 93 -4.25 -3.84 -0.56
CA ILE A 93 -5.46 -3.69 0.27
C ILE A 93 -6.67 -3.61 -0.67
N GLN A 94 -7.40 -4.72 -0.80
CA GLN A 94 -8.56 -4.84 -1.65
C GLN A 94 -9.70 -3.96 -1.13
N THR A 95 -10.10 -2.98 -1.94
CA THR A 95 -11.12 -1.99 -1.58
C THR A 95 -12.09 -1.74 -2.73
N GLY A 96 -13.21 -1.06 -2.48
CA GLY A 96 -14.20 -0.73 -3.49
C GLY A 96 -14.80 0.66 -3.31
N PHE A 97 -15.72 1.03 -4.20
CA PHE A 97 -16.35 2.36 -4.20
C PHE A 97 -17.23 2.63 -2.97
N ARG A 98 -17.70 1.58 -2.28
CA ARG A 98 -18.47 1.70 -1.04
C ARG A 98 -17.61 1.86 0.21
N SER A 99 -16.29 1.73 0.10
CA SER A 99 -15.36 1.62 1.22
C SER A 99 -14.58 2.91 1.51
N VAL A 100 -15.07 4.07 1.08
CA VAL A 100 -14.39 5.36 1.31
C VAL A 100 -14.17 5.61 2.80
N GLY A 101 -15.16 5.30 3.64
CA GLY A 101 -15.05 5.42 5.10
C GLY A 101 -14.02 4.46 5.69
N ARG A 102 -13.96 3.22 5.20
CA ARG A 102 -12.94 2.24 5.60
C ARG A 102 -11.54 2.72 5.27
N ARG A 103 -11.27 3.13 4.02
CA ARG A 103 -9.97 3.69 3.61
C ARG A 103 -9.57 4.87 4.49
N ARG A 104 -10.51 5.75 4.83
CA ARG A 104 -10.27 6.86 5.75
C ARG A 104 -9.85 6.38 7.15
N SER A 105 -10.46 5.31 7.67
CA SER A 105 -10.09 4.75 8.97
C SER A 105 -8.73 4.06 8.95
N LEU A 106 -8.39 3.31 7.90
CA LEU A 106 -7.04 2.76 7.69
C LEU A 106 -6.00 3.90 7.66
N ARG A 107 -6.32 4.98 6.92
CA ARG A 107 -5.52 6.20 6.79
C ARG A 107 -5.20 6.95 8.08
N LYS A 108 -6.08 6.79 9.08
CA LYS A 108 -5.95 7.38 10.41
C LYS A 108 -5.29 6.43 11.42
N THR A 109 -4.91 5.23 10.99
CA THR A 109 -4.41 4.17 11.87
C THR A 109 -3.14 3.54 11.28
N TRP A 110 -3.20 2.31 10.81
CA TRP A 110 -2.03 1.50 10.47
C TRP A 110 -1.45 1.76 9.07
N MET A 111 -2.08 2.60 8.23
CA MET A 111 -1.55 3.00 6.92
C MET A 111 -1.60 4.53 6.79
N PRO A 112 -0.55 5.29 7.19
CA PRO A 112 -0.63 6.75 7.25
C PRO A 112 -1.02 7.43 5.91
N SER A 113 -1.86 8.45 5.99
CA SER A 113 -2.41 9.15 4.80
C SER A 113 -1.49 10.15 4.11
N TYR A 114 -0.45 10.64 4.76
CA TYR A 114 0.45 11.64 4.19
C TYR A 114 1.70 10.96 3.64
N HIS A 115 2.19 11.43 2.50
CA HIS A 115 3.25 10.78 1.72
C HIS A 115 4.46 10.36 2.57
N GLN A 116 5.01 11.28 3.37
CA GLN A 116 6.17 11.00 4.22
C GLN A 116 5.89 9.94 5.31
N GLY A 117 4.66 9.88 5.83
CA GLY A 117 4.28 8.92 6.86
C GLY A 117 4.16 7.52 6.29
N LEU A 118 3.58 7.40 5.09
CA LEU A 118 3.51 6.14 4.35
C LEU A 118 4.93 5.69 3.98
N GLN A 119 5.75 6.58 3.44
CA GLN A 119 7.14 6.27 3.10
C GLN A 119 7.93 5.73 4.30
N ARG A 120 7.84 6.38 5.47
CA ARG A 120 8.50 5.89 6.69
C ARG A 120 8.01 4.52 7.11
N LEU A 121 6.70 4.25 6.98
CA LEU A 121 6.14 2.92 7.25
C LEU A 121 6.75 1.87 6.32
N GLU A 122 6.82 2.18 5.03
CA GLU A 122 7.35 1.25 4.02
C GLU A 122 8.85 1.00 4.21
N GLU A 123 9.63 2.04 4.47
CA GLU A 123 11.07 1.94 4.76
C GLU A 123 11.32 1.13 6.04
N ALA A 124 10.55 1.38 7.10
CA ALA A 124 10.72 0.70 8.39
C ALA A 124 10.32 -0.78 8.35
N THR A 125 9.40 -1.17 7.46
CA THR A 125 8.88 -2.54 7.37
C THR A 125 9.43 -3.31 6.17
N GLY A 126 10.01 -2.63 5.18
CA GLY A 126 10.34 -3.22 3.89
C GLY A 126 9.10 -3.58 3.05
N LEU A 127 7.89 -3.18 3.46
CA LEU A 127 6.63 -3.51 2.81
C LEU A 127 6.09 -2.29 2.04
N ALA A 128 5.67 -2.46 0.80
CA ALA A 128 4.90 -1.43 0.08
C ALA A 128 3.39 -1.63 0.27
N PHE A 129 2.62 -0.55 0.44
CA PHE A 129 1.17 -0.63 0.66
C PHE A 129 0.38 0.15 -0.40
N ARG A 130 -0.56 -0.51 -1.08
CA ARG A 130 -1.44 0.18 -2.04
C ARG A 130 -2.89 -0.27 -1.88
N PHE A 131 -3.81 0.68 -1.97
CA PHE A 131 -5.23 0.38 -2.13
C PHE A 131 -5.50 -0.14 -3.54
N VAL A 132 -6.03 -1.35 -3.64
CA VAL A 132 -6.31 -2.00 -4.92
C VAL A 132 -7.79 -1.83 -5.26
N ILE A 133 -8.05 -1.10 -6.33
CA ILE A 133 -9.41 -0.80 -6.78
C ILE A 133 -9.50 -0.82 -8.31
N GLY A 134 -10.59 -1.38 -8.81
CA GLY A 134 -10.95 -1.35 -10.22
C GLY A 134 -11.65 -0.04 -10.63
N ARG A 135 -12.45 -0.13 -11.68
CA ARG A 135 -13.27 0.94 -12.23
C ARG A 135 -14.77 0.64 -12.14
N THR A 136 -15.57 1.67 -12.37
CA THR A 136 -17.02 1.57 -12.52
C THR A 136 -17.49 2.50 -13.64
N ASN A 137 -18.64 2.22 -14.25
CA ASN A 137 -19.22 3.09 -15.29
C ASN A 137 -19.88 4.35 -14.70
N ASP A 138 -20.02 4.42 -13.37
CA ASP A 138 -20.52 5.59 -12.65
C ASP A 138 -19.47 6.72 -12.63
N ARG A 139 -19.70 7.72 -13.50
CA ARG A 139 -18.79 8.87 -13.67
C ARG A 139 -18.58 9.67 -12.38
N SER A 140 -19.60 9.78 -11.52
CA SER A 140 -19.50 10.52 -10.25
C SER A 140 -18.55 9.80 -9.29
N LYS A 141 -18.68 8.48 -9.17
CA LYS A 141 -17.77 7.65 -8.37
C LYS A 141 -16.35 7.69 -8.90
N MET A 142 -16.16 7.62 -10.22
CA MET A 142 -14.83 7.75 -10.83
C MET A 142 -14.20 9.12 -10.59
N ALA A 143 -14.97 10.21 -10.67
CA ALA A 143 -14.48 11.56 -10.36
C ALA A 143 -14.11 11.73 -8.88
N GLN A 144 -14.87 11.11 -7.96
CA GLN A 144 -14.54 11.08 -6.54
C GLN A 144 -13.24 10.31 -6.27
N LEU A 145 -13.08 9.14 -6.90
CA LEU A 145 -11.85 8.35 -6.82
C LEU A 145 -10.64 9.13 -7.37
N GLY A 146 -10.79 9.82 -8.51
CA GLY A 146 -9.71 10.64 -9.07
C GLY A 146 -9.23 11.74 -8.12
N ARG A 147 -10.15 12.40 -7.39
CA ARG A 147 -9.78 13.37 -6.34
C ARG A 147 -9.08 12.72 -5.15
N GLU A 148 -9.47 11.49 -4.80
CA GLU A 148 -8.83 10.75 -3.71
C GLU A 148 -7.41 10.32 -4.09
N VAL A 149 -7.22 9.80 -5.31
CA VAL A 149 -5.91 9.44 -5.86
C VAL A 149 -4.99 10.65 -5.89
N ALA A 150 -5.45 11.78 -6.45
CA ALA A 150 -4.65 13.02 -6.51
C ALA A 150 -4.28 13.58 -5.12
N LYS A 151 -5.06 13.24 -4.09
CA LYS A 151 -4.83 13.73 -2.73
C LYS A 151 -3.85 12.86 -1.93
N TYR A 152 -3.94 11.54 -2.08
CA TYR A 152 -3.25 10.60 -1.19
C TYR A 152 -2.13 9.82 -1.86
N ASP A 153 -2.20 9.68 -3.18
CA ASP A 153 -1.22 8.97 -3.99
C ASP A 153 -0.86 7.56 -3.45
N ASP A 154 -1.87 6.76 -3.09
CA ASP A 154 -1.69 5.47 -2.42
C ASP A 154 -2.47 4.30 -3.07
N PHE A 155 -2.73 4.37 -4.39
CA PHE A 155 -3.59 3.40 -5.10
C PHE A 155 -2.87 2.56 -6.17
N LEU A 156 -3.25 1.30 -6.27
CA LEU A 156 -3.07 0.49 -7.48
C LEU A 156 -4.42 0.40 -8.20
N LEU A 157 -4.55 1.11 -9.32
CA LEU A 157 -5.77 1.17 -10.11
C LEU A 157 -5.73 0.07 -11.18
N LEU A 158 -6.68 -0.86 -11.12
CA LEU A 158 -6.81 -1.92 -12.12
C LEU A 158 -7.84 -1.53 -13.18
N ASP A 159 -7.57 -1.81 -14.45
CA ASP A 159 -8.59 -1.73 -15.51
C ASP A 159 -9.55 -2.94 -15.46
N PHE A 160 -10.32 -2.99 -14.37
CA PHE A 160 -11.19 -4.10 -14.04
C PHE A 160 -12.52 -3.57 -13.50
N GLU A 161 -13.65 -4.03 -14.01
CA GLU A 161 -14.95 -3.57 -13.53
C GLU A 161 -15.29 -4.16 -12.15
N GLU A 162 -15.47 -3.28 -11.17
CA GLU A 162 -15.78 -3.66 -9.78
C GLU A 162 -17.14 -4.33 -9.63
N GLU A 163 -17.12 -5.59 -9.22
CA GLU A 163 -18.30 -6.36 -8.86
C GLU A 163 -17.93 -7.46 -7.87
N TYR A 164 -18.76 -7.72 -6.86
CA TYR A 164 -18.47 -8.72 -5.82
C TYR A 164 -18.32 -10.13 -6.41
N SER A 165 -19.15 -10.49 -7.39
CA SER A 165 -19.08 -11.79 -8.09
C SER A 165 -17.76 -12.00 -8.85
N LYS A 166 -17.02 -10.92 -9.13
CA LYS A 166 -15.78 -10.96 -9.91
C LYS A 166 -14.52 -10.84 -9.03
N LEU A 167 -14.64 -10.93 -7.69
CA LEU A 167 -13.50 -10.87 -6.76
C LEU A 167 -12.35 -11.84 -7.11
N PRO A 168 -12.59 -13.12 -7.48
CA PRO A 168 -11.49 -14.01 -7.89
C PRO A 168 -10.66 -13.45 -9.05
N TYR A 169 -11.32 -12.85 -10.04
CA TYR A 169 -10.64 -12.25 -11.19
C TYR A 169 -9.90 -10.96 -10.81
N LYS A 170 -10.47 -10.14 -9.91
CA LYS A 170 -9.79 -8.96 -9.35
C LYS A 170 -8.51 -9.35 -8.63
N THR A 171 -8.56 -10.41 -7.82
CA THR A 171 -7.39 -10.90 -7.08
C THR A 171 -6.31 -11.44 -8.01
N LEU A 172 -6.66 -12.17 -9.07
CA LEU A 172 -5.68 -12.56 -10.09
C LEU A 172 -5.07 -11.33 -10.79
N ALA A 173 -5.91 -10.36 -11.17
CA ALA A 173 -5.45 -9.11 -11.79
C ALA A 173 -4.50 -8.33 -10.88
N PHE A 174 -4.80 -8.29 -9.58
CA PHE A 174 -3.92 -7.72 -8.55
C PHE A 174 -2.55 -8.40 -8.53
N PHE A 175 -2.49 -9.73 -8.42
CA PHE A 175 -1.22 -10.45 -8.36
C PHE A 175 -0.39 -10.23 -9.64
N LYS A 176 -1.05 -10.24 -10.81
CA LYS A 176 -0.39 -9.96 -12.08
C LYS A 176 0.18 -8.54 -12.15
N ALA A 177 -0.61 -7.54 -11.76
CA ALA A 177 -0.18 -6.15 -11.73
C ALA A 177 0.96 -5.93 -10.73
N ALA A 178 0.84 -6.47 -9.52
CA ALA A 178 1.84 -6.33 -8.47
C ALA A 178 3.18 -6.97 -8.89
N TYR A 179 3.16 -8.18 -9.45
CA TYR A 179 4.37 -8.88 -9.89
C TYR A 179 5.13 -8.18 -11.01
N ALA A 180 4.39 -7.48 -11.87
CA ALA A 180 4.98 -6.73 -12.97
C ALA A 180 5.58 -5.38 -12.53
N LEU A 181 5.07 -4.80 -11.44
CA LEU A 181 5.54 -3.51 -10.91
C LEU A 181 6.62 -3.66 -9.84
N TYR A 182 6.54 -4.71 -9.01
CA TYR A 182 7.37 -4.91 -7.83
C TYR A 182 8.19 -6.19 -7.92
N ASP A 183 9.44 -6.14 -7.46
CA ASP A 183 10.29 -7.29 -7.21
C ASP A 183 10.25 -7.57 -5.71
N SER A 184 9.50 -8.58 -5.30
CA SER A 184 9.17 -8.84 -3.91
C SER A 184 9.15 -10.32 -3.58
N ASP A 185 9.60 -10.66 -2.37
CA ASP A 185 9.61 -12.03 -1.85
C ASP A 185 8.19 -12.55 -1.59
N PHE A 186 7.28 -11.66 -1.18
CA PHE A 186 5.87 -11.97 -0.93
C PHE A 186 4.91 -10.90 -1.44
N TYR A 187 3.81 -11.37 -2.03
CA TYR A 187 2.67 -10.55 -2.40
C TYR A 187 1.50 -10.86 -1.46
N VAL A 188 1.07 -9.86 -0.71
CA VAL A 188 0.06 -9.97 0.34
C VAL A 188 -1.26 -9.39 -0.15
N LYS A 189 -2.31 -10.18 -0.06
CA LYS A 189 -3.68 -9.71 -0.20
C LYS A 189 -4.25 -9.42 1.18
N ALA A 190 -4.76 -8.21 1.38
CA ALA A 190 -5.47 -7.80 2.60
C ALA A 190 -6.83 -7.19 2.25
N ASP A 191 -7.86 -7.42 3.05
CA ASP A 191 -9.14 -6.70 2.92
C ASP A 191 -9.10 -5.34 3.65
N ASP A 192 -9.91 -4.39 3.18
CA ASP A 192 -10.03 -3.06 3.80
C ASP A 192 -10.85 -3.02 5.10
N ASP A 193 -11.26 -4.18 5.62
CA ASP A 193 -12.00 -4.33 6.87
C ASP A 193 -11.27 -5.18 7.92
N ILE A 194 -9.93 -5.15 7.95
CA ILE A 194 -9.11 -5.73 9.02
C ILE A 194 -8.33 -4.66 9.79
N TYR A 195 -7.88 -5.00 11.00
CA TYR A 195 -6.87 -4.23 11.72
C TYR A 195 -5.53 -4.96 11.66
N LEU A 196 -4.50 -4.34 11.11
CA LEU A 196 -3.20 -4.96 10.82
C LEU A 196 -2.08 -4.34 11.65
N ARG A 197 -1.06 -5.16 11.98
CA ARG A 197 0.24 -4.73 12.49
C ARG A 197 1.32 -4.92 11.41
N PRO A 198 1.63 -3.87 10.62
CA PRO A 198 2.61 -3.92 9.54
C PRO A 198 4.00 -4.41 9.97
N ASP A 199 4.46 -3.97 11.13
CA ASP A 199 5.74 -4.37 11.73
C ASP A 199 5.81 -5.88 11.99
N ARG A 200 4.73 -6.46 12.52
CA ARG A 200 4.68 -7.91 12.81
C ARG A 200 4.46 -8.74 11.55
N LEU A 201 3.74 -8.20 10.57
CA LEU A 201 3.64 -8.82 9.25
C LEU A 201 5.01 -8.89 8.58
N SER A 202 5.78 -7.79 8.60
CA SER A 202 7.15 -7.74 8.07
C SER A 202 8.04 -8.83 8.69
N LEU A 203 8.04 -8.94 10.02
CA LEU A 203 8.80 -9.98 10.71
C LEU A 203 8.42 -11.39 10.28
N LEU A 204 7.12 -11.69 10.14
CA LEU A 204 6.64 -13.00 9.68
C LEU A 204 7.07 -13.30 8.23
N LEU A 205 7.04 -12.30 7.34
CA LEU A 205 7.45 -12.49 5.95
C LEU A 205 8.97 -12.69 5.83
N ALA A 206 9.75 -12.09 6.73
CA ALA A 206 11.20 -12.25 6.79
C ALA A 206 11.68 -13.58 7.39
N GLU A 207 10.80 -14.39 7.98
CA GLU A 207 11.15 -15.72 8.51
C GLU A 207 11.72 -16.63 7.41
N GLU A 208 12.80 -17.33 7.73
CA GLU A 208 13.41 -18.31 6.82
C GLU A 208 12.48 -19.51 6.63
N ARG A 209 12.36 -19.96 5.37
CA ARG A 209 11.48 -21.07 4.98
C ARG A 209 12.27 -22.08 4.17
N SER A 210 12.00 -23.36 4.43
CA SER A 210 12.59 -24.46 3.67
C SER A 210 12.01 -24.61 2.26
N HIS A 211 10.84 -24.01 2.00
CA HIS A 211 10.13 -24.07 0.72
C HIS A 211 9.97 -22.67 0.13
N SER A 212 10.47 -22.46 -1.09
CA SER A 212 10.32 -21.19 -1.79
C SER A 212 8.87 -20.92 -2.21
N GLN A 213 8.13 -21.97 -2.58
CA GLN A 213 6.70 -21.89 -2.92
C GLN A 213 5.82 -22.00 -1.67
N THR A 214 5.53 -20.86 -1.06
CA THR A 214 4.72 -20.76 0.15
C THR A 214 3.40 -20.00 -0.07
N TYR A 215 2.32 -20.57 0.45
CA TYR A 215 1.01 -19.95 0.67
C TYR A 215 0.80 -19.79 2.17
N LEU A 216 0.95 -18.56 2.65
CA LEU A 216 0.88 -18.21 4.06
C LEU A 216 -0.49 -17.58 4.37
N GLY A 217 -1.15 -18.07 5.41
CA GLY A 217 -2.42 -17.52 5.86
C GLY A 217 -2.93 -18.19 7.13
N CYS A 218 -4.06 -17.71 7.63
CA CYS A 218 -4.80 -18.46 8.64
C CYS A 218 -5.65 -19.52 7.95
N MET A 219 -5.19 -20.77 7.99
CA MET A 219 -5.80 -21.87 7.25
C MET A 219 -7.10 -22.35 7.92
N LYS A 220 -8.07 -22.71 7.09
CA LYS A 220 -9.39 -23.19 7.48
C LYS A 220 -9.87 -24.29 6.55
N LYS A 221 -10.87 -25.02 7.04
CA LYS A 221 -11.85 -25.73 6.22
C LYS A 221 -13.24 -25.25 6.61
N GLY A 222 -14.24 -25.53 5.79
CA GLY A 222 -15.61 -25.11 6.07
C GLY A 222 -16.59 -25.65 5.03
N PRO A 223 -17.90 -25.57 5.32
CA PRO A 223 -18.93 -26.18 4.48
C PRO A 223 -18.97 -25.51 3.11
N VAL A 224 -19.24 -26.31 2.08
CA VAL A 224 -19.63 -25.79 0.76
C VAL A 224 -21.09 -25.35 0.83
N PHE A 225 -21.34 -24.08 0.53
CA PHE A 225 -22.69 -23.53 0.58
C PHE A 225 -23.44 -23.84 -0.72
N THR A 226 -24.43 -24.73 -0.65
CA THR A 226 -25.20 -25.21 -1.81
C THR A 226 -26.55 -24.53 -1.99
N ASP A 227 -27.01 -23.73 -1.01
CA ASP A 227 -28.26 -22.97 -1.11
C ASP A 227 -28.01 -21.63 -1.83
N PRO A 228 -28.66 -21.37 -3.00
CA PRO A 228 -28.55 -20.11 -3.74
C PRO A 228 -28.92 -18.84 -2.97
N LYS A 229 -29.61 -18.97 -1.83
CA LYS A 229 -29.99 -17.84 -0.97
C LYS A 229 -28.86 -17.40 -0.03
N LEU A 230 -27.82 -18.21 0.13
CA LEU A 230 -26.71 -17.90 1.02
C LEU A 230 -25.68 -17.01 0.30
N LYS A 231 -25.11 -16.05 1.03
CA LYS A 231 -24.13 -15.08 0.52
C LYS A 231 -22.96 -15.73 -0.23
N TRP A 232 -22.52 -16.90 0.23
CA TRP A 232 -21.33 -17.60 -0.27
C TRP A 232 -21.69 -18.86 -1.09
N TYR A 233 -22.90 -18.90 -1.64
CA TYR A 233 -23.36 -19.96 -2.54
C TYR A 233 -22.32 -20.29 -3.61
N GLU A 234 -22.05 -21.57 -3.79
CA GLU A 234 -21.17 -22.08 -4.83
C GLU A 234 -21.98 -22.84 -5.89
N PRO A 235 -22.22 -22.24 -7.09
CA PRO A 235 -22.93 -22.90 -8.18
C PRO A 235 -22.22 -24.13 -8.72
N LEU A 236 -20.89 -24.22 -8.56
CA LEU A 236 -20.10 -25.39 -8.93
C LEU A 236 -19.90 -26.36 -7.77
N SER A 237 -20.77 -26.31 -6.74
CA SER A 237 -20.67 -27.17 -5.56
C SER A 237 -20.72 -28.66 -5.88
N TYR A 238 -21.33 -29.06 -6.99
CA TYR A 238 -21.34 -30.46 -7.47
C TYR A 238 -19.95 -30.99 -7.89
N LEU A 239 -18.98 -30.10 -8.15
CA LEU A 239 -17.58 -30.46 -8.38
C LEU A 239 -16.78 -30.57 -7.07
N LEU A 240 -17.38 -30.18 -5.95
CA LEU A 240 -16.75 -30.12 -4.64
C LEU A 240 -17.38 -31.16 -3.70
N GLY A 241 -16.71 -31.41 -2.58
CA GLY A 241 -17.28 -32.18 -1.48
C GLY A 241 -18.26 -31.37 -0.64
N LEU A 242 -18.71 -31.93 0.49
CA LEU A 242 -19.52 -31.21 1.48
C LEU A 242 -18.71 -30.11 2.20
N GLU A 243 -17.39 -30.23 2.20
CA GLU A 243 -16.44 -29.31 2.83
C GLU A 243 -15.42 -28.85 1.79
N TYR A 244 -15.06 -27.57 1.82
CA TYR A 244 -13.93 -27.06 1.05
C TYR A 244 -12.62 -27.67 1.56
N PHE A 245 -11.67 -27.84 0.65
CA PHE A 245 -10.29 -28.19 0.98
C PHE A 245 -9.64 -27.13 1.89
N LEU A 246 -8.47 -27.44 2.46
CA LEU A 246 -7.73 -26.50 3.31
C LEU A 246 -7.32 -25.27 2.48
N HIS A 247 -7.67 -24.07 2.95
CA HIS A 247 -7.32 -22.79 2.31
C HIS A 247 -7.25 -21.67 3.35
N ALA A 248 -6.63 -20.53 3.02
CA ALA A 248 -6.57 -19.41 3.94
C ALA A 248 -7.92 -18.68 4.03
N TYR A 249 -8.19 -18.02 5.15
CA TYR A 249 -9.25 -17.02 5.23
C TYR A 249 -9.00 -15.87 4.25
N GLY A 250 -10.01 -15.50 3.47
CA GLY A 250 -9.92 -14.41 2.50
C GLY A 250 -9.36 -13.08 3.00
N PRO A 251 -9.66 -12.59 4.22
CA PRO A 251 -9.22 -11.26 4.64
C PRO A 251 -7.71 -10.99 4.67
N LEU A 252 -6.86 -12.01 4.83
CA LEU A 252 -5.42 -11.83 4.83
C LEU A 252 -4.68 -13.13 4.48
N TYR A 253 -3.87 -13.08 3.42
CA TYR A 253 -2.91 -14.14 3.07
C TYR A 253 -1.77 -13.58 2.20
N ALA A 254 -0.67 -14.32 2.13
CA ALA A 254 0.50 -13.99 1.33
C ALA A 254 0.89 -15.15 0.42
N LEU A 255 1.30 -14.81 -0.81
CA LEU A 255 1.86 -15.72 -1.79
C LEU A 255 3.32 -15.34 -2.04
N SER A 256 4.22 -16.31 -1.93
CA SER A 256 5.62 -16.15 -2.30
C SER A 256 5.80 -15.74 -3.77
N ALA A 257 6.95 -15.14 -4.08
CA ALA A 257 7.30 -14.70 -5.43
C ALA A 257 7.16 -15.82 -6.49
N ASP A 258 7.63 -17.02 -6.19
CA ASP A 258 7.58 -18.19 -7.10
C ASP A 258 6.14 -18.63 -7.40
N VAL A 259 5.26 -18.55 -6.40
CA VAL A 259 3.83 -18.85 -6.57
C VAL A 259 3.19 -17.81 -7.47
N VAL A 260 3.45 -16.53 -7.23
CA VAL A 260 2.88 -15.46 -8.06
C VAL A 260 3.44 -15.49 -9.48
N ALA A 261 4.73 -15.77 -9.66
CA ALA A 261 5.33 -15.98 -10.97
C ALA A 261 4.61 -17.11 -11.74
N SER A 262 4.30 -18.21 -11.05
CA SER A 262 3.53 -19.31 -11.62
C SER A 262 2.13 -18.87 -12.03
N LEU A 263 1.42 -18.11 -11.17
CA LEU A 263 0.10 -17.56 -11.48
C LEU A 263 0.11 -16.60 -12.69
N VAL A 264 1.16 -15.80 -12.84
CA VAL A 264 1.35 -14.89 -13.98
C VAL A 264 1.53 -15.67 -15.27
N ALA A 265 2.32 -16.74 -15.23
CA ALA A 265 2.59 -17.62 -16.37
C ALA A 265 1.40 -18.51 -16.78
N LEU A 266 0.34 -18.61 -15.95
CA LEU A 266 -0.84 -19.40 -16.29
C LEU A 266 -1.53 -18.85 -17.54
N ARG A 267 -1.78 -19.74 -18.50
CA ARG A 267 -2.69 -19.43 -19.61
C ARG A 267 -4.09 -19.18 -19.07
N ASN A 268 -4.81 -18.25 -19.67
CA ASN A 268 -6.18 -17.97 -19.30
C ASN A 268 -7.04 -19.22 -19.34
N ASN A 269 -7.97 -19.30 -18.39
CA ASN A 269 -8.92 -20.39 -18.25
C ASN A 269 -8.29 -21.77 -18.03
N SER A 270 -6.99 -21.85 -17.70
CA SER A 270 -6.34 -23.14 -17.37
C SER A 270 -6.79 -23.66 -16.02
N PHE A 271 -7.04 -22.77 -15.06
CA PHE A 271 -7.53 -23.12 -13.73
C PHE A 271 -8.99 -22.70 -13.53
N ARG A 272 -9.70 -23.48 -12.72
CA ARG A 272 -11.10 -23.26 -12.39
C ARG A 272 -11.25 -22.04 -11.47
N MET A 273 -12.17 -21.15 -11.82
CA MET A 273 -12.66 -20.10 -10.93
C MET A 273 -13.87 -20.62 -10.14
N PHE A 274 -13.90 -20.35 -8.85
CA PHE A 274 -15.05 -20.56 -7.96
C PHE A 274 -15.67 -19.20 -7.61
N SER A 275 -16.86 -19.18 -7.02
CA SER A 275 -17.55 -17.93 -6.67
C SER A 275 -16.87 -17.19 -5.52
N ASN A 276 -16.23 -17.94 -4.61
CA ASN A 276 -15.48 -17.39 -3.50
C ASN A 276 -13.99 -17.26 -3.88
N GLU A 277 -13.42 -16.08 -3.66
CA GLU A 277 -12.03 -15.76 -4.02
C GLU A 277 -11.03 -16.61 -3.25
N ASP A 278 -11.21 -16.73 -1.93
CA ASP A 278 -10.31 -17.49 -1.06
C ASP A 278 -10.31 -18.99 -1.39
N VAL A 279 -11.47 -19.52 -1.74
CA VAL A 279 -11.63 -20.88 -2.28
C VAL A 279 -10.89 -21.02 -3.62
N THR A 280 -11.04 -20.05 -4.53
CA THR A 280 -10.36 -20.08 -5.83
C THR A 280 -8.84 -20.15 -5.66
N ILE A 281 -8.28 -19.27 -4.83
CA ILE A 281 -6.83 -19.25 -4.55
C ILE A 281 -6.40 -20.57 -3.92
N GLY A 282 -7.12 -21.05 -2.89
CA GLY A 282 -6.79 -22.32 -2.26
C GLY A 282 -6.79 -23.52 -3.22
N ALA A 283 -7.74 -23.59 -4.16
CA ALA A 283 -7.79 -24.65 -5.17
C ALA A 283 -6.53 -24.64 -6.05
N TRP A 284 -6.07 -23.45 -6.43
CA TRP A 284 -4.89 -23.30 -7.28
C TRP A 284 -3.61 -23.63 -6.54
N MET A 285 -3.53 -23.29 -5.24
CA MET A 285 -2.39 -23.66 -4.41
C MET A 285 -2.26 -25.19 -4.28
N LEU A 286 -3.39 -25.90 -4.19
CA LEU A 286 -3.39 -27.38 -4.25
C LEU A 286 -2.93 -27.88 -5.63
N ALA A 287 -3.47 -27.32 -6.71
CA ALA A 287 -3.14 -27.74 -8.07
C ALA A 287 -1.65 -27.52 -8.42
N MET A 288 -1.04 -26.47 -7.87
CA MET A 288 0.37 -26.13 -8.08
C MET A 288 1.32 -26.76 -7.04
N ASN A 289 0.81 -27.62 -6.15
CA ASN A 289 1.60 -28.28 -5.10
C ASN A 289 2.37 -27.28 -4.20
N VAL A 290 1.73 -26.17 -3.83
CA VAL A 290 2.31 -25.12 -2.99
C VAL A 290 2.28 -25.54 -1.51
N ASN A 291 3.29 -25.14 -0.74
CA ASN A 291 3.32 -25.40 0.71
C ASN A 291 2.34 -24.48 1.47
N PHE A 292 1.46 -25.07 2.28
CA PHE A 292 0.48 -24.33 3.08
C PHE A 292 1.05 -24.04 4.48
N GLU A 293 1.29 -22.76 4.78
CA GLU A 293 1.76 -22.32 6.09
C GLU A 293 0.60 -21.72 6.88
N ASN A 294 0.18 -22.43 7.94
CA ASN A 294 -0.91 -21.98 8.80
C ASN A 294 -0.40 -21.10 9.95
N ASN A 295 -0.78 -19.81 9.92
CA ASN A 295 -0.45 -18.87 10.99
C ASN A 295 -1.72 -18.20 11.56
N ARG A 296 -2.08 -18.58 12.79
CA ARG A 296 -3.29 -18.07 13.49
C ARG A 296 -3.18 -16.58 13.88
N ARG A 297 -1.96 -16.02 13.94
CA ARG A 297 -1.75 -14.59 14.25
C ARG A 297 -2.34 -13.67 13.18
N LEU A 298 -2.60 -14.20 11.98
CA LEU A 298 -3.24 -13.50 10.86
C LEU A 298 -4.77 -13.44 10.96
N CYS A 299 -5.39 -14.04 11.99
CA CYS A 299 -6.85 -14.14 12.12
C CYS A 299 -7.34 -14.08 13.57
N GLU A 300 -6.69 -13.30 14.42
CA GLU A 300 -7.09 -13.20 15.82
C GLU A 300 -8.38 -12.37 15.99
N ARG A 301 -9.15 -12.65 17.05
CA ARG A 301 -10.40 -11.91 17.34
C ARG A 301 -10.19 -10.69 18.23
N LYS A 302 -9.01 -10.58 18.83
CA LYS A 302 -8.61 -9.50 19.73
C LYS A 302 -7.12 -9.26 19.58
N CYS A 303 -6.68 -8.09 19.98
CA CYS A 303 -5.24 -7.83 20.08
C CYS A 303 -4.64 -8.70 21.19
N THR A 304 -3.49 -9.28 20.89
CA THR A 304 -2.66 -10.04 21.84
C THR A 304 -1.22 -9.53 21.76
N PRO A 305 -0.29 -10.02 22.59
CA PRO A 305 1.11 -9.64 22.44
C PRO A 305 1.71 -10.03 21.08
N THR A 306 1.13 -10.98 20.34
CA THR A 306 1.73 -11.50 19.10
C THR A 306 0.85 -11.35 17.85
N PHE A 307 -0.42 -10.94 17.96
CA PHE A 307 -1.31 -10.80 16.78
C PHE A 307 -0.67 -10.00 15.64
N ILE A 308 -0.97 -10.39 14.41
CA ILE A 308 -0.64 -9.65 13.20
C ILE A 308 -1.89 -8.98 12.65
N ALA A 309 -3.03 -9.68 12.63
CA ALA A 309 -4.30 -9.10 12.22
C ALA A 309 -5.46 -9.47 13.14
N VAL A 310 -6.39 -8.52 13.31
CA VAL A 310 -7.63 -8.69 14.05
C VAL A 310 -8.84 -8.64 13.12
N LEU A 311 -9.75 -9.60 13.29
CA LEU A 311 -10.95 -9.81 12.49
C LEU A 311 -12.04 -10.55 13.29
N ASP A 312 -13.31 -10.30 12.96
CA ASP A 312 -14.47 -10.78 13.73
C ASP A 312 -15.09 -12.05 13.12
N ILE A 313 -14.27 -12.95 12.58
CA ILE A 313 -14.74 -14.19 11.96
C ILE A 313 -15.22 -15.22 13.03
N PRO A 314 -16.35 -15.92 12.83
CA PRO A 314 -17.21 -15.94 11.64
C PRO A 314 -18.38 -14.95 11.67
N LYS A 315 -18.45 -14.06 12.67
CA LYS A 315 -19.57 -13.11 12.84
C LYS A 315 -19.66 -12.14 11.66
N CYS A 316 -18.52 -11.68 11.16
CA CYS A 316 -18.39 -10.81 10.00
C CYS A 316 -17.34 -11.37 9.02
N SER A 317 -17.36 -10.90 7.76
CA SER A 317 -16.36 -11.31 6.75
C SER A 317 -14.94 -10.84 7.11
N GLY A 318 -14.81 -9.65 7.69
CA GLY A 318 -13.62 -9.12 8.37
C GLY A 318 -14.00 -8.62 9.77
N LEU A 319 -13.75 -7.36 10.07
CA LEU A 319 -14.29 -6.67 11.25
C LEU A 319 -15.77 -6.29 11.06
N CYS A 320 -16.52 -6.35 12.15
CA CYS A 320 -17.86 -5.77 12.20
C CYS A 320 -17.74 -4.25 12.39
N ASN A 321 -18.50 -3.47 11.60
CA ASN A 321 -18.45 -2.00 11.59
C ASN A 321 -17.00 -1.46 11.45
N PRO A 322 -16.28 -1.83 10.38
CA PRO A 322 -14.83 -1.60 10.28
C PRO A 322 -14.43 -0.13 10.36
N GLU A 323 -15.29 0.79 9.89
CA GLU A 323 -15.01 2.23 9.93
C GLU A 323 -14.80 2.75 11.36
N THR A 324 -15.55 2.23 12.34
CA THR A 324 -15.39 2.60 13.75
C THR A 324 -14.43 1.65 14.46
N ARG A 325 -14.55 0.35 14.20
CA ARG A 325 -13.81 -0.67 14.93
C ARG A 325 -12.29 -0.57 14.75
N ILE A 326 -11.82 -0.21 13.56
CA ILE A 326 -10.40 0.02 13.28
C ILE A 326 -9.85 1.15 14.17
N LEU A 327 -10.60 2.24 14.33
CA LEU A 327 -10.21 3.37 15.17
C LEU A 327 -10.22 3.00 16.66
N GLU A 328 -11.20 2.21 17.10
CA GLU A 328 -11.27 1.72 18.49
C GLU A 328 -10.08 0.82 18.84
N LEU A 329 -9.75 -0.13 17.95
CA LEU A 329 -8.60 -1.01 18.15
C LEU A 329 -7.30 -0.20 18.19
N HIS A 330 -7.12 0.76 17.28
CA HIS A 330 -5.89 1.56 17.26
C HIS A 330 -5.64 2.38 18.53
N ARG A 331 -6.70 2.78 19.24
CA ARG A 331 -6.58 3.50 20.53
C ARG A 331 -6.18 2.60 21.70
N GLN A 332 -6.31 1.29 21.55
CA GLN A 332 -5.90 0.35 22.60
C GLN A 332 -4.39 0.15 22.52
N GLU A 333 -3.71 0.39 23.65
CA GLU A 333 -2.25 0.29 23.75
C GLU A 333 -1.72 -1.09 23.31
N MET A 334 -2.43 -2.16 23.69
CA MET A 334 -2.09 -3.53 23.29
C MET A 334 -2.10 -3.72 21.76
N CYS A 335 -2.95 -2.98 21.05
CA CYS A 335 -3.04 -3.06 19.61
C CYS A 335 -1.98 -2.20 18.92
N SER A 336 -1.76 -0.96 19.35
CA SER A 336 -0.89 0.01 18.63
C SER A 336 0.55 0.06 19.13
N ASN A 337 0.81 -0.17 20.42
CA ASN A 337 2.11 0.02 21.06
C ASN A 337 2.77 -1.27 21.56
N GLY A 338 2.10 -2.43 21.45
CA GLY A 338 2.66 -3.70 21.92
C GLY A 338 4.01 -4.01 21.25
N SER A 339 5.07 -4.18 22.05
CA SER A 339 6.41 -4.55 21.61
C SER A 339 6.39 -5.81 20.73
N THR A 340 7.38 -5.93 19.83
CA THR A 340 7.57 -7.10 18.96
C THR A 340 8.13 -8.32 19.69
N PHE A 341 8.56 -8.16 20.95
CA PHE A 341 9.12 -9.21 21.79
C PHE A 341 8.36 -9.25 23.13
N PRO A 342 7.97 -10.44 23.64
CA PRO A 342 7.89 -10.64 25.08
C PRO A 342 9.29 -10.39 25.64
N SER A 343 9.42 -9.59 26.70
CA SER A 343 10.67 -9.59 27.46
C SER A 343 10.89 -11.00 28.00
N ASP A 344 12.08 -11.57 27.79
CA ASP A 344 12.50 -12.88 28.31
C ASP A 344 12.59 -12.92 29.85
N ASP A 345 12.16 -11.87 30.55
CA ASP A 345 12.26 -11.70 32.00
C ASP A 345 11.27 -12.54 32.83
N LYS A 346 10.53 -13.47 32.22
CA LYS A 346 9.58 -14.34 32.96
C LYS A 346 9.89 -15.83 32.93
N GLN A 347 11.06 -16.25 32.45
CA GLN A 347 11.50 -17.65 32.53
C GLN A 347 12.61 -17.94 33.53
N LEU A 348 13.11 -16.95 34.28
CA LEU A 348 14.15 -17.14 35.31
C LEU A 348 13.66 -17.15 36.77
N SER A 349 12.34 -17.15 37.03
CA SER A 349 11.81 -17.18 38.41
C SER A 349 11.24 -18.53 38.86
N LEU A 350 11.46 -19.61 38.10
CA LEU A 350 11.08 -20.98 38.46
C LEU A 350 12.16 -21.95 37.99
N ALA A 351 13.30 -21.96 38.68
CA ALA A 351 14.26 -23.05 38.71
C ALA A 351 14.71 -23.26 40.16
#